data_AF-A0A8S0FMK0-F1
#
_entry.id   AF-A0A8S0FMK0-F1
#
_cell.length_a   1.000
_cell.length_b   1.000
_cell.length_c   1.000
_cell.angle_alpha   90.00
_cell.angle_beta   90.00
_cell.angle_gamma   90.00
#
_symmetry.space_group_name_H-M   'P 1'
#
loop_
_entity.id
_entity.type
_entity.pdbx_description
1 polymer ?
#
loop_
_entity_poly.entity_id
_entity_poly.type
_entity_poly.pdbx_seq_one_letter_code
_entity_poly.pdbx_strand_id
1 'polypeptide(L)'
;MFYYTWTPYWVSNELKPGKDVVWLQVPFSALPGDKNANTKLPNGANYGFPVSTMHIVANKAWAEKNPAAAKLFAIMQLPVADINAQNAIMHDGKASEDDIQGHVDGWIKAHQQQFDGWVNEALAAQK
;
A
#
# COMPACT_ATOMS: atom_id res chain seq x y z
N MET A 1 -6.91 -5.46 25.99
CA MET A 1 -6.95 -4.40 24.96
C MET A 1 -7.48 -5.04 23.68
N PHE A 2 -8.44 -4.42 23.00
CA PHE A 2 -8.92 -4.85 21.68
C PHE A 2 -8.86 -3.64 20.74
N TYR A 3 -8.35 -3.84 19.53
CA TYR A 3 -8.16 -2.76 18.56
C TYR A 3 -8.28 -3.28 17.12
N TYR A 4 -8.52 -2.36 16.20
CA TYR A 4 -8.49 -2.59 14.76
C TYR A 4 -7.25 -1.90 14.17
N THR A 5 -6.59 -2.54 13.22
CA THR A 5 -5.43 -1.99 12.51
C THR A 5 -5.36 -2.55 11.09
N TRP A 6 -4.47 -2.00 10.26
CA TRP A 6 -4.18 -2.47 8.92
C TRP A 6 -2.66 -2.50 8.66
N THR A 7 -2.28 -3.08 7.53
CA THR A 7 -0.94 -2.97 6.95
C THR A 7 -1.06 -2.36 5.55
N PRO A 8 -0.25 -1.34 5.20
CA PRO A 8 0.91 -0.89 5.95
C PRO A 8 0.58 0.16 7.04
N TYR A 9 1.15 0.00 8.23
CA TYR A 9 1.11 0.95 9.35
C TYR A 9 2.11 0.55 10.47
N TRP A 10 2.54 1.50 11.31
CA TRP A 10 3.58 1.26 12.34
C TRP A 10 3.16 0.26 13.43
N VAL A 11 1.86 0.13 13.73
CA VAL A 11 1.34 -0.73 14.81
C VAL A 11 1.79 -2.19 14.66
N SER A 12 1.87 -2.69 13.43
CA SER A 12 2.25 -4.08 13.16
C SER A 12 3.76 -4.34 13.39
N ASN A 13 4.57 -3.28 13.54
CA ASN A 13 5.96 -3.39 13.96
C ASN A 13 6.08 -3.60 15.48
N GLU A 14 5.24 -2.91 16.26
CA GLU A 14 5.22 -2.99 17.73
C GLU A 14 4.49 -4.25 18.23
N LEU A 15 3.34 -4.55 17.65
CA LEU A 15 2.48 -5.65 18.05
C LEU A 15 2.46 -6.72 16.98
N LYS A 16 3.36 -7.71 17.10
CA LYS A 16 3.58 -8.72 16.07
C LYS A 16 2.59 -9.88 16.19
N PRO A 17 1.82 -10.20 15.13
CA PRO A 17 0.97 -11.38 15.12
C PRO A 17 1.77 -12.66 15.41
N GLY A 18 1.25 -13.51 16.31
CA GLY A 18 1.89 -14.75 16.73
C GLY A 18 2.93 -14.60 17.86
N LYS A 19 3.22 -13.36 18.28
CA LYS A 19 4.05 -13.06 19.46
C LYS A 19 3.28 -12.25 20.49
N ASP A 20 2.82 -11.06 20.09
CA ASP A 20 2.20 -10.08 21.00
C ASP A 20 0.67 -10.07 20.83
N VAL A 21 0.19 -10.37 19.62
CA VAL A 21 -1.24 -10.31 19.26
C VAL A 21 -1.67 -11.45 18.33
N VAL A 22 -2.98 -11.60 18.14
CA VAL A 22 -3.61 -12.55 17.22
C VAL A 22 -4.69 -11.85 16.40
N TRP A 23 -4.89 -12.29 15.16
CA TRP A 23 -6.02 -11.86 14.34
C TRP A 23 -7.28 -12.62 14.74
N LEU A 24 -8.35 -11.89 15.04
CA LEU A 24 -9.66 -12.49 15.27
C LEU A 24 -10.39 -12.73 13.95
N GLN A 25 -11.03 -13.89 13.84
CA GLN A 25 -11.93 -14.20 12.74
C GLN A 25 -13.33 -13.63 12.99
N VAL A 26 -14.08 -13.45 11.90
CA VAL A 26 -15.49 -13.06 11.94
C VAL A 26 -16.39 -14.25 11.55
N PRO A 27 -17.63 -14.32 12.06
CA PRO A 27 -18.52 -15.44 11.77
C PRO A 27 -19.00 -15.48 10.32
N PHE A 28 -19.07 -14.33 9.64
CA PHE A 28 -19.49 -14.22 8.24
C PHE A 28 -18.99 -12.91 7.60
N SER A 29 -18.95 -12.89 6.27
CA SER A 29 -18.56 -11.71 5.48
C SER A 29 -19.65 -10.64 5.53
N ALA A 30 -19.30 -9.40 5.86
CA ALA A 30 -20.23 -8.28 5.84
C ALA A 30 -19.48 -6.97 5.57
N LEU A 31 -19.58 -6.45 4.35
CA LEU A 31 -19.00 -5.17 3.96
C LEU A 31 -20.10 -4.19 3.55
N PRO A 32 -20.03 -2.92 3.98
CA PRO A 32 -21.00 -1.91 3.57
C PRO A 32 -20.92 -1.68 2.05
N GLY A 33 -22.06 -1.52 1.39
CA GLY A 33 -22.13 -1.26 -0.04
C GLY A 33 -22.02 -2.49 -0.96
N ASP A 34 -21.59 -3.64 -0.44
CA ASP A 34 -21.54 -4.90 -1.19
C ASP A 34 -22.23 -6.03 -0.44
N LYS A 35 -23.48 -6.31 -0.81
CA LYS A 35 -24.29 -7.40 -0.23
C LYS A 35 -23.75 -8.80 -0.58
N ASN A 36 -22.89 -8.90 -1.59
CA ASN A 36 -22.34 -10.16 -2.08
C ASN A 36 -20.87 -10.35 -1.67
N ALA A 37 -20.34 -9.48 -0.80
CA ALA A 37 -18.95 -9.53 -0.37
C ALA A 37 -18.59 -10.90 0.21
N ASN A 38 -17.46 -11.44 -0.25
CA ASN A 38 -16.91 -12.69 0.27
C ASN A 38 -15.45 -12.50 0.66
N THR A 39 -15.18 -12.50 1.97
CA THR A 39 -13.85 -12.33 2.56
C THR A 39 -13.26 -13.66 3.05
N LYS A 40 -13.88 -14.79 2.71
CA LYS A 40 -13.38 -16.12 3.08
C LYS A 40 -12.14 -16.46 2.27
N LEU A 41 -11.14 -16.99 2.97
CA LEU A 41 -9.98 -17.64 2.35
C LEU A 41 -10.39 -19.01 1.77
N PRO A 42 -9.60 -19.59 0.85
CA PRO A 42 -9.88 -20.91 0.28
C PRO A 42 -10.03 -22.03 1.31
N ASN A 43 -9.41 -21.90 2.49
CA ASN A 43 -9.49 -22.85 3.59
C ASN A 43 -10.71 -22.62 4.52
N GLY A 44 -11.60 -21.68 4.19
CA GLY A 44 -12.80 -21.37 4.95
C GLY A 44 -12.62 -20.36 6.08
N ALA A 45 -11.38 -19.98 6.43
CA ALA A 45 -11.12 -18.94 7.43
C ALA A 45 -11.62 -17.58 6.95
N ASN A 46 -12.03 -16.71 7.88
CA ASN A 46 -12.55 -15.38 7.54
C ASN A 46 -12.09 -14.31 8.53
N TYR A 47 -11.31 -13.35 8.05
CA TYR A 47 -10.81 -12.23 8.85
C TYR A 47 -11.60 -10.92 8.63
N GLY A 48 -12.72 -10.99 7.92
CA GLY A 48 -13.68 -9.89 7.74
C GLY A 48 -13.33 -8.88 6.65
N PHE A 49 -12.11 -8.91 6.12
CA PHE A 49 -11.66 -8.05 5.04
C PHE A 49 -10.95 -8.88 3.97
N PRO A 50 -11.08 -8.51 2.68
CA PRO A 50 -10.28 -9.11 1.63
C PRO A 50 -8.83 -8.62 1.71
N VAL A 51 -7.94 -9.25 0.95
CA VAL A 51 -6.64 -8.65 0.63
C VAL A 51 -6.92 -7.28 0.01
N SER A 52 -6.47 -6.22 0.68
CA SER A 52 -6.77 -4.84 0.32
C SER A 52 -5.65 -4.27 -0.55
N THR A 53 -6.01 -3.36 -1.46
CA THR A 53 -5.09 -2.71 -2.38
C THR A 53 -5.21 -1.20 -2.29
N MET A 54 -4.12 -0.50 -2.61
CA MET A 54 -4.10 0.95 -2.79
C MET A 54 -3.89 1.25 -4.27
N HIS A 55 -4.55 2.30 -4.76
CA HIS A 55 -4.48 2.70 -6.17
C HIS A 55 -4.17 4.19 -6.26
N ILE A 56 -3.36 4.56 -7.25
CA ILE A 56 -3.27 5.96 -7.68
C ILE A 56 -4.53 6.26 -8.49
N VAL A 57 -5.31 7.24 -8.03
CA VAL A 57 -6.52 7.70 -8.72
C VAL A 57 -6.31 9.15 -9.15
N ALA A 58 -6.58 9.44 -10.42
CA ALA A 58 -6.41 10.76 -11.00
C ALA A 58 -7.73 11.28 -11.59
N ASN A 59 -7.86 12.60 -11.69
CA ASN A 59 -8.95 13.20 -12.45
C ASN A 59 -8.89 12.72 -13.91
N LYS A 60 -10.01 12.21 -14.43
CA LYS A 60 -10.09 11.60 -15.77
C LYS A 60 -9.65 12.55 -16.88
N ALA A 61 -10.22 13.75 -16.93
CA ALA A 61 -9.91 14.74 -17.97
C ALA A 61 -8.44 15.20 -17.90
N TRP A 62 -7.85 15.24 -16.70
CA TRP A 62 -6.44 15.52 -16.54
C TRP A 62 -5.56 14.36 -17.04
N ALA A 63 -5.89 13.12 -16.69
CA ALA A 63 -5.12 11.94 -17.10
C ALA A 63 -5.13 11.77 -18.63
N GLU A 64 -6.28 12.04 -19.28
CA GLU A 64 -6.40 12.03 -20.75
C GLU A 64 -5.52 13.07 -21.44
N LYS A 65 -5.30 14.23 -20.80
CA LYS A 65 -4.40 15.29 -21.29
C LYS A 65 -2.93 15.06 -20.94
N ASN A 66 -2.63 14.08 -20.09
CA ASN A 66 -1.28 13.79 -19.59
C ASN A 66 -0.97 12.29 -19.72
N PRO A 67 -0.86 11.76 -20.96
CA PRO A 67 -0.74 10.32 -21.20
C PRO A 67 0.49 9.69 -20.56
N ALA A 68 1.61 10.42 -20.47
CA ALA A 68 2.80 9.97 -19.76
C ALA A 68 2.53 9.75 -18.26
N ALA A 69 1.86 10.70 -17.60
CA ALA A 69 1.51 10.57 -16.19
C ALA A 69 0.45 9.46 -15.97
N ALA A 70 -0.53 9.35 -16.86
CA ALA A 70 -1.52 8.27 -16.80
C ALA A 70 -0.85 6.89 -16.90
N LYS A 71 0.14 6.73 -17.79
CA LYS A 71 0.94 5.51 -17.91
C LYS A 71 1.75 5.26 -16.65
N LEU A 72 2.41 6.29 -16.09
CA LEU A 72 3.16 6.19 -14.85
C LEU A 72 2.26 5.68 -13.70
N PHE A 73 1.10 6.29 -13.50
CA PHE A 73 0.16 5.89 -12.44
C PHE A 73 -0.35 4.46 -12.59
N ALA A 74 -0.46 3.96 -13.82
CA ALA A 74 -0.93 2.60 -14.09
C ALA A 74 0.12 1.51 -13.79
N ILE A 75 1.42 1.85 -13.85
CA ILE A 75 2.50 0.85 -13.73
C ILE A 75 3.29 0.92 -12.43
N MET A 76 3.21 2.02 -11.69
CA MET A 76 3.88 2.13 -10.40
C MET A 76 3.31 1.12 -9.39
N GLN A 77 4.23 0.42 -8.71
CA GLN A 77 3.91 -0.56 -7.67
C GLN A 77 4.89 -0.40 -6.52
N LEU A 78 4.38 -0.18 -5.31
CA LEU A 78 5.20 -0.04 -4.11
C LEU A 78 4.95 -1.24 -3.18
N PRO A 79 5.99 -2.00 -2.78
CA PRO A 79 5.81 -3.12 -1.86
C PRO A 79 5.25 -2.67 -0.50
N VAL A 80 4.26 -3.40 0.01
CA VAL A 80 3.67 -3.12 1.34
C VAL A 80 4.70 -3.21 2.47
N ALA A 81 5.72 -4.07 2.31
CA ALA A 81 6.80 -4.22 3.27
C ALA A 81 7.65 -2.95 3.39
N ASP A 82 7.91 -2.26 2.29
CA ASP A 82 8.73 -1.04 2.29
C ASP A 82 7.97 0.11 2.96
N ILE A 83 6.67 0.22 2.73
CA ILE A 83 5.81 1.21 3.39
C ILE A 83 5.73 0.92 4.90
N ASN A 84 5.63 -0.35 5.29
CA ASN A 84 5.67 -0.75 6.70
C ASN A 84 7.00 -0.35 7.37
N ALA A 85 8.13 -0.62 6.71
CA ALA A 85 9.45 -0.25 7.23
C ALA A 85 9.60 1.27 7.35
N GLN A 86 9.14 2.03 6.35
CA GLN A 86 9.15 3.49 6.38
C GLN A 86 8.26 4.03 7.51
N ASN A 87 7.07 3.47 7.72
CA ASN A 87 6.17 3.87 8.80
C ASN A 87 6.76 3.57 10.20
N ALA A 88 7.48 2.46 10.35
CA ALA A 88 8.20 2.15 11.59
C ALA A 88 9.32 3.17 11.86
N ILE A 89 10.13 3.51 10.85
CA ILE A 89 11.18 4.54 10.97
C ILE A 89 10.59 5.90 11.38
N MET A 90 9.44 6.28 10.82
CA MET A 90 8.72 7.48 11.24
C MET A 90 8.28 7.41 12.70
N HIS A 91 7.74 6.27 13.13
CA HIS A 91 7.33 6.06 14.51
C HIS A 91 8.51 6.15 15.49
N ASP A 92 9.69 5.67 15.09
CA ASP A 92 10.95 5.73 15.85
C ASP A 92 11.57 7.15 15.90
N GLY A 93 10.88 8.15 15.33
CA GLY A 93 11.22 9.57 15.48
C GLY A 93 11.83 10.23 14.24
N LYS A 94 11.92 9.53 13.10
CA LYS A 94 12.38 10.09 11.82
C LYS A 94 11.19 10.43 10.91
N ALA A 95 10.40 11.41 11.34
CA ALA A 95 9.11 11.75 10.73
C ALA A 95 9.02 13.19 10.23
N SER A 96 10.13 13.92 10.16
CA SER A 96 10.12 15.25 9.53
C SER A 96 9.94 15.15 8.02
N GLU A 97 9.58 16.26 7.36
CA GLU A 97 9.48 16.33 5.90
C GLU A 97 10.81 15.93 5.24
N ASP A 98 11.94 16.42 5.76
CA ASP A 98 13.28 16.09 5.26
C ASP A 98 13.61 14.60 5.44
N ASP A 99 13.23 13.99 6.57
CA ASP A 99 13.42 12.55 6.79
C ASP A 99 12.63 11.74 5.75
N ILE A 100 11.36 12.11 5.53
CA ILE A 100 10.47 11.42 4.58
C ILE A 100 11.00 11.55 3.16
N GLN A 101 11.48 12.73 2.76
CA GLN A 101 12.12 12.92 1.46
C GLN A 101 13.36 12.03 1.32
N GLY A 102 14.20 11.96 2.36
CA GLY A 102 15.34 11.05 2.42
C GLY A 102 14.95 9.57 2.28
N HIS A 103 13.82 9.16 2.86
CA HIS A 103 13.30 7.79 2.69
C HIS A 103 12.86 7.50 1.25
N VAL A 104 12.19 8.45 0.60
CA VAL A 104 11.79 8.33 -0.81
C VAL A 104 13.01 8.22 -1.71
N ASP A 105 13.97 9.13 -1.56
CA ASP A 105 15.20 9.13 -2.36
C ASP A 105 16.02 7.86 -2.14
N GLY A 106 16.08 7.40 -0.88
CA GLY A 106 16.72 6.14 -0.50
C GLY A 106 16.05 4.93 -1.15
N TRP A 107 14.71 4.89 -1.17
CA TRP A 107 13.96 3.82 -1.83
C TRP A 107 14.19 3.81 -3.34
N ILE A 108 14.15 4.99 -3.99
CA ILE A 108 14.44 5.13 -5.42
C ILE A 108 15.85 4.64 -5.73
N LYS A 109 16.85 5.06 -4.95
CA LYS A 109 18.24 4.62 -5.12
C LYS A 109 18.39 3.11 -4.99
N ALA A 110 17.67 2.48 -4.05
CA ALA A 110 17.69 1.04 -3.86
C ALA A 110 16.94 0.27 -4.97
N HIS A 111 15.97 0.91 -5.64
CA HIS A 111 15.14 0.32 -6.69
C HIS A 111 15.31 1.03 -8.03
N GLN A 112 16.52 1.55 -8.30
CA GLN A 112 16.75 2.51 -9.38
C GLN A 112 16.31 1.98 -10.75
N GLN A 113 16.64 0.73 -11.08
CA GLN A 113 16.25 0.13 -12.35
C GLN A 113 14.73 0.03 -12.53
N GLN A 114 14.01 -0.29 -11.45
CA GLN A 114 12.55 -0.36 -11.46
C GLN A 114 11.94 1.03 -11.63
N PHE A 115 12.43 2.01 -10.87
CA PHE A 115 11.99 3.39 -10.97
C PHE A 115 12.26 3.99 -12.35
N ASP A 116 13.47 3.82 -12.87
CA ASP A 116 13.87 4.27 -14.21
C ASP A 116 13.03 3.57 -15.29
N GLY A 117 12.72 2.28 -15.11
CA GLY A 117 11.81 1.53 -15.98
C GLY A 117 10.44 2.19 -16.08
N TRP A 118 9.84 2.58 -14.94
CA TRP A 118 8.56 3.28 -14.93
C TRP A 118 8.63 4.63 -15.63
N VAL A 119 9.68 5.42 -15.38
CA VAL A 119 9.86 6.73 -16.02
C VAL A 119 10.01 6.57 -17.54
N ASN A 120 10.83 5.62 -17.99
CA ASN A 120 11.07 5.37 -19.41
C ASN A 120 9.80 4.90 -20.13
N GLU A 121 9.03 3.98 -19.54
CA GLU A 121 7.74 3.55 -20.09
C GLU A 121 6.71 4.68 -20.14
N ALA A 122 6.68 5.54 -19.11
CA ALA A 122 5.80 6.70 -19.06
C ALA A 122 6.14 7.70 -20.17
N LEU A 123 7.42 8.03 -20.36
CA LEU A 123 7.87 8.95 -21.40
C LEU A 123 7.61 8.39 -22.82
N ALA A 124 7.69 7.07 -23.00
CA ALA A 124 7.37 6.43 -24.27
C ALA A 124 5.88 6.56 -24.67
N ALA A 125 4.99 6.80 -23.71
CA ALA A 125 3.55 7.01 -23.92
C ALA A 125 3.19 8.45 -24.30
N GLN A 126 4.14 9.36 -24.37
CA GLN A 126 3.93 10.79 -24.66
C GLN A 126 3.64 11.09 -26.15
N LYS A 127 3.20 10.08 -26.91
CA LYS A 127 2.89 10.17 -28.35
C LYS A 127 1.43 10.51 -28.60
#